data_AF-A0A950G5L9-F1
#
_entry.id   AF-A0A950G5L9-F1
#
_cell.length_a   1.000
_cell.length_b   1.000
_cell.length_c   1.000
_cell.angle_alpha   90.00
_cell.angle_beta   90.00
_cell.angle_gamma   90.00
#
_symmetry.space_group_name_H-M   'P 1'
#
loop_
_entity.id
_entity.type
_entity.pdbx_description
1 polymer ?
#
loop_
_entity_poly.entity_id
_entity_poly.type
_entity_poly.pdbx_seq_one_letter_code
_entity_poly.pdbx_strand_id
1 'polypeptide(L)'
;MLRARRLTEADIEHIAEEIESVGRAERRELVNRLSVLLLHPLKWFYQPERRCKGWRLTIEEQRRQPARHLRGNPSLRAGLD
;
A
#
# COMPACT_ATOMS: atom_id res chain seq x y z
N MET A 1 -22.26 -1.99 -14.95
CA MET A 1 -22.43 -1.26 -16.24
C MET A 1 -21.38 -1.62 -17.31
N LEU A 2 -20.34 -2.43 -17.04
CA LEU A 2 -19.32 -2.88 -18.03
C LEU A 2 -19.79 -3.99 -19.00
N ARG A 3 -21.03 -3.94 -19.52
CA ARG A 3 -21.52 -4.98 -20.47
C ARG A 3 -21.96 -4.45 -21.84
N ALA A 4 -21.95 -3.14 -22.07
CA ALA A 4 -22.19 -2.56 -23.39
C ALA A 4 -20.85 -2.24 -24.06
N ARG A 5 -20.49 -2.98 -25.12
CA ARG A 5 -19.23 -2.83 -25.90
C ARG A 5 -19.22 -1.57 -26.80
N ARG A 6 -19.69 -0.42 -26.32
CA ARG A 6 -19.60 0.86 -27.04
C ARG A 6 -18.84 1.84 -26.14
N LEU A 7 -17.52 1.73 -26.16
CA LEU A 7 -16.64 2.73 -25.54
C LEU A 7 -16.42 3.84 -26.56
N THR A 8 -16.75 5.07 -26.21
CA THR A 8 -16.32 6.25 -26.96
C THR A 8 -14.88 6.61 -26.56
N GLU A 9 -14.23 7.46 -27.33
CA GLU A 9 -12.85 7.89 -27.05
C GLU A 9 -12.73 8.58 -25.67
N ALA A 10 -13.73 9.39 -25.31
CA ALA A 10 -13.83 10.01 -23.98
C ALA A 10 -14.01 8.99 -22.84
N ASP A 11 -14.72 7.87 -23.07
CA ASP A 11 -14.83 6.81 -22.06
C ASP A 11 -13.47 6.13 -21.81
N ILE A 12 -12.66 5.98 -22.85
CA ILE A 12 -11.33 5.36 -22.77
C ILE A 12 -10.36 6.27 -22.01
N GLU A 13 -10.36 7.57 -22.30
CA GLU A 13 -9.56 8.57 -21.56
C GLU A 13 -9.93 8.58 -20.08
N HIS A 14 -11.22 8.63 -19.76
CA HIS A 14 -11.68 8.63 -18.37
C HIS A 14 -11.27 7.35 -17.62
N ILE A 15 -11.38 6.18 -18.26
CA ILE A 15 -10.92 4.90 -17.67
C ILE A 15 -9.39 4.91 -17.48
N ALA A 16 -8.63 5.46 -18.41
CA ALA A 16 -7.17 5.57 -18.27
C ALA A 16 -6.78 6.48 -17.09
N GLU A 17 -7.42 7.64 -16.94
CA GLU A 17 -7.22 8.54 -15.81
C GLU A 17 -7.54 7.87 -14.46
N GLU A 18 -8.66 7.14 -14.40
CA GLU A 18 -9.05 6.37 -13.21
C GLU A 18 -8.02 5.29 -12.88
N ILE A 19 -7.55 4.53 -13.87
CA ILE A 19 -6.50 3.51 -13.69
C ILE A 19 -5.20 4.14 -13.18
N GLU A 20 -4.78 5.28 -13.74
CA GLU A 20 -3.60 6.00 -13.25
C GLU A 20 -3.78 6.52 -11.83
N SER A 21 -4.97 7.03 -11.51
CA SER A 21 -5.32 7.54 -10.18
C SER A 21 -5.23 6.43 -9.13
N VAL A 22 -5.77 5.26 -9.45
CA VAL A 22 -5.64 4.04 -8.64
C VAL A 22 -4.16 3.69 -8.45
N GLY A 23 -3.36 3.67 -9.51
CA GLY A 23 -1.92 3.42 -9.41
C GLY A 23 -1.18 4.41 -8.48
N ARG A 24 -1.52 5.70 -8.55
CA ARG A 24 -0.96 6.73 -7.65
C ARG A 24 -1.40 6.53 -6.19
N ALA A 25 -2.65 6.17 -5.96
CA ALA A 25 -3.17 5.90 -4.62
C ALA A 25 -2.49 4.70 -3.98
N GLU A 26 -2.36 3.60 -4.72
CA GLU A 26 -1.70 2.37 -4.27
C GLU A 26 -0.22 2.61 -3.91
N ARG A 27 0.51 3.44 -4.69
CA ARG A 27 1.88 3.86 -4.37
C ARG A 27 1.96 4.66 -3.08
N ARG A 28 1.08 5.65 -2.89
CA ARG A 28 1.03 6.47 -1.66
C ARG A 28 0.78 5.61 -0.43
N GLU A 29 -0.13 4.64 -0.54
CA GLU A 29 -0.44 3.73 0.56
C GLU A 29 0.74 2.83 0.91
N LEU A 30 1.48 2.34 -0.09
CA LEU A 30 2.73 1.60 0.14
C LEU A 30 3.76 2.44 0.89
N VAL A 31 4.00 3.68 0.48
CA VAL A 31 4.93 4.61 1.15
C VAL A 31 4.50 4.87 2.60
N ASN A 32 3.22 5.09 2.84
CA ASN A 32 2.67 5.28 4.19
C ASN A 32 2.93 4.06 5.08
N ARG A 33 2.62 2.85 4.59
CA ARG A 33 2.85 1.59 5.33
C ARG A 33 4.32 1.36 5.63
N LEU A 34 5.22 1.62 4.68
CA LEU A 34 6.66 1.53 4.91
C LEU A 34 7.15 2.55 5.93
N SER A 35 6.66 3.79 5.87
CA SER A 35 7.00 4.84 6.84
C SER A 35 6.60 4.45 8.26
N VAL A 36 5.38 3.95 8.44
CA VAL A 36 4.89 3.43 9.72
C VAL A 36 5.73 2.24 10.17
N LEU A 37 6.03 1.29 9.28
CA LEU A 37 6.86 0.13 9.59
C LEU A 37 8.26 0.54 10.05
N LEU A 38 8.90 1.53 9.42
CA LEU A 38 10.24 2.01 9.80
C LEU A 38 10.24 2.76 11.13
N LEU A 39 9.15 3.47 11.46
CA LEU A 39 9.00 4.18 12.72
C LEU A 39 8.91 3.23 13.94
N HIS A 40 8.31 2.04 13.75
CA HIS A 40 8.06 1.09 14.84
C HIS A 40 9.34 0.54 15.49
N PRO A 41 10.37 0.07 14.75
CA PRO A 41 11.67 -0.27 15.29
C PRO A 41 12.34 0.88 16.04
N LEU A 42 12.26 2.12 15.54
CA LEU A 42 12.84 3.28 16.23
C LEU A 42 12.20 3.46 17.61
N LYS A 43 10.86 3.47 17.67
CA LYS A 43 10.16 3.55 18.95
C LYS A 43 10.50 2.37 19.87
N TRP A 44 10.67 1.16 19.32
CA TRP A 44 11.07 -0.01 20.09
C TRP A 44 12.47 0.13 20.71
N PHE A 45 13.44 0.63 19.95
CA PHE A 45 14.81 0.83 20.44
C PHE A 45 14.87 1.96 21.48
N TYR A 46 14.23 3.09 21.22
CA TYR A 46 14.35 4.30 22.04
C TYR A 46 13.32 4.44 23.17
N GLN A 47 12.31 3.55 23.26
CA GLN A 47 11.29 3.58 24.32
C GLN A 47 11.15 2.20 25.00
N PRO A 48 12.22 1.68 25.64
CA PRO A 48 12.23 0.35 26.24
C PRO A 48 11.16 0.16 27.32
N GLU A 49 10.78 1.22 28.03
CA GLU A 49 9.78 1.22 29.11
C GLU A 49 8.37 0.91 28.59
N ARG A 50 8.12 1.21 27.31
CA ARG A 50 6.82 0.99 26.66
C ARG A 50 6.73 -0.38 25.99
N ARG A 51 7.81 -1.18 25.98
CA ARG A 51 7.83 -2.52 25.37
C ARG A 51 6.85 -3.42 26.09
N CYS A 52 5.88 -3.93 25.34
CA CYS A 52 4.92 -4.90 25.81
C CYS A 52 4.60 -5.91 24.71
N LYS A 53 3.95 -7.02 25.08
CA LYS A 53 3.53 -8.06 24.13
C LYS A 53 2.66 -7.48 23.01
N GLY A 54 1.73 -6.58 23.35
CA GLY A 54 0.85 -5.93 22.39
C GLY A 54 1.62 -5.12 21.35
N TRP A 55 2.63 -4.36 21.78
CA TRP A 55 3.42 -3.57 20.84
C TRP A 55 4.24 -4.45 19.89
N ARG A 56 4.85 -5.52 20.40
CA ARG A 56 5.56 -6.49 19.54
C ARG A 56 4.63 -7.07 18.47
N LEU A 57 3.40 -7.41 18.82
CA LEU A 57 2.37 -7.86 17.86
C LEU A 57 2.03 -6.78 16.83
N THR A 58 1.95 -5.50 17.23
CA THR A 58 1.78 -4.40 16.29
C THR A 58 2.94 -4.33 15.29
N ILE A 59 4.20 -4.47 15.74
CA ILE A 59 5.37 -4.47 14.84
C ILE A 59 5.29 -5.64 13.85
N GLU A 60 4.95 -6.84 14.33
CA GLU A 60 4.78 -8.01 13.47
C GLU A 60 3.68 -7.82 12.43
N GLU A 61 2.54 -7.22 12.81
CA GLU A 61 1.46 -6.94 11.88
C GLU A 61 1.87 -5.87 10.85
N GLN A 62 2.51 -4.78 11.28
CA GLN A 62 3.03 -3.74 10.37
C GLN A 62 4.06 -4.29 9.39
N ARG A 63 4.80 -5.36 9.74
CA ARG A 63 5.69 -6.06 8.78
C ARG A 63 4.93 -6.86 7.73
N ARG A 64 3.78 -7.44 8.09
CA ARG A 64 2.96 -8.26 7.18
C ARG A 64 2.16 -7.40 6.20
N GLN A 65 1.76 -6.21 6.60
CA GLN A 65 0.89 -5.32 5.85
C GLN A 65 1.45 -4.91 4.47
N PRO A 66 2.72 -4.45 4.32
CA PRO A 66 3.32 -4.18 3.00
C PRO A 66 3.38 -5.41 2.10
N ALA A 67 3.72 -6.58 2.66
CA ALA A 67 3.80 -7.83 1.89
C ALA A 67 2.42 -8.33 1.42
N ARG A 68 1.35 -8.02 2.16
CA ARG A 68 -0.03 -8.26 1.71
C ARG A 68 -0.43 -7.25 0.63
N HIS A 69 -0.10 -5.98 0.81
CA HIS A 69 -0.37 -4.90 -0.15
C HIS A 69 0.25 -5.18 -1.51
N LEU A 70 1.52 -5.60 -1.54
CA LEU A 70 2.24 -5.94 -2.77
C LEU A 70 1.70 -7.22 -3.45
N ARG A 71 1.13 -8.16 -2.70
CA ARG A 71 0.47 -9.34 -3.28
C ARG A 71 -0.85 -8.99 -3.97
N GLY A 72 -1.59 -8.02 -3.42
CA GLY A 72 -2.81 -7.49 -4.05
C GLY A 72 -2.54 -6.58 -5.26
N ASN A 73 -1.32 -6.03 -5.36
CA ASN A 73 -0.93 -5.08 -6.39
C ASN A 73 0.35 -5.50 -7.12
N PRO A 74 0.30 -6.48 -8.04
CA PRO A 74 1.48 -6.98 -8.76
C PRO A 74 2.21 -5.90 -9.57
N SER A 75 1.47 -4.93 -10.13
CA SER A 75 2.03 -3.79 -10.87
C SER A 75 2.89 -2.87 -10.00
N LEU A 76 2.56 -2.74 -8.70
CA LEU A 76 3.42 -2.04 -7.75
C LEU A 76 4.71 -2.79 -7.48
N ARG A 77 4.64 -4.12 -7.37
CA ARG A 77 5.82 -4.96 -7.15
C ARG A 77 6.80 -4.88 -8.32
N ALA A 78 6.30 -4.89 -9.55
CA ALA A 78 7.13 -4.75 -10.75
C ALA A 78 7.86 -3.40 -10.84
N GLY A 79 7.39 -2.36 -10.14
CA GLY A 79 8.06 -1.07 -10.06
C GLY A 79 9.09 -0.95 -8.93
N LEU A 80 9.40 -2.04 -8.22
CA LEU A 80 10.39 -2.10 -7.15
C LEU A 80 11.62 -2.96 -7.50
N ASP A 81 11.57 -3.69 -8.62
CA ASP A 81 12.69 -4.45 -9.19
C ASP A 81 13.56 -3.54 -10.07
#